data_AF-A0A5P1EJ22-F1
#
_entry.id   AF-A0A5P1EJ22-F1
#
_cell.length_a   1.000
_cell.length_b   1.000
_cell.length_c   1.000
_cell.angle_alpha   90.00
_cell.angle_beta   90.00
_cell.angle_gamma   90.00
#
_symmetry.space_group_name_H-M   'P 1'
#
loop_
_entity.id
_entity.type
_entity.pdbx_description
1 polymer ?
#
loop_
_entity_poly.entity_id
_entity_poly.type
_entity_poly.pdbx_seq_one_letter_code
_entity_poly.pdbx_strand_id
1 'polypeptide(L)'
;RFLCGDDRVDRDQWWAMVYYWDTDPKNKVRCEKNIESRKRQKMNHTGGTKSFARHMADYEKKHGRKPDPVEMFYIVHKRRDKNKSWIDDASEELAELTSLVETHGEETSELRQQAYVAAKGLETHGRVRCYGRGVAPEIIPCVAQTQPTSLSL
;
A
#
# COMPACT_ATOMS: atom_id res chain seq x y z
N ARG A 1 21.55 1.63 -25.66
CA ARG A 1 21.45 2.17 -24.27
C ARG A 1 22.63 3.07 -23.88
N PHE A 2 23.85 2.85 -24.36
CA PHE A 2 25.02 3.68 -24.01
C PHE A 2 25.08 5.04 -24.71
N LEU A 3 24.11 5.34 -25.57
CA LEU A 3 23.93 6.65 -26.19
C LEU A 3 22.68 7.29 -25.59
N CYS A 4 22.81 8.47 -25.01
CA CYS A 4 21.68 9.29 -24.59
C CYS A 4 21.11 10.01 -25.81
N GLY A 5 19.78 10.04 -25.95
CA GLY A 5 19.10 10.77 -27.02
C GLY A 5 18.86 12.26 -26.70
N ASP A 6 19.28 12.71 -25.51
CA ASP A 6 19.17 14.08 -25.05
C ASP A 6 20.51 14.79 -25.21
N ASP A 7 20.54 15.88 -25.97
CA ASP A 7 21.72 16.66 -26.30
C ASP A 7 22.27 17.47 -25.11
N ARG A 8 21.47 17.64 -24.05
CA ARG A 8 21.88 18.31 -22.81
C ARG A 8 22.70 17.40 -21.88
N VAL A 9 22.73 16.09 -22.15
CA VAL A 9 23.41 15.11 -21.32
C VAL A 9 24.76 14.78 -21.94
N ASP A 10 25.83 14.99 -21.17
CA ASP A 10 27.17 14.62 -21.59
C ASP A 10 27.26 13.10 -21.86
N ARG A 11 27.84 12.75 -23.02
CA ARG A 11 27.89 11.38 -23.50
C ARG A 11 28.72 10.48 -22.59
N ASP A 12 29.84 10.98 -22.09
CA ASP A 12 30.77 10.20 -21.29
C ASP A 12 30.22 9.99 -19.88
N GLN A 13 29.54 11.00 -19.32
CA GLN A 13 28.80 10.87 -18.07
C GLN A 13 27.66 9.85 -18.18
N TRP A 14 26.89 9.90 -19.26
CA TRP A 14 25.84 8.90 -19.50
C TRP A 14 26.42 7.49 -19.62
N TRP A 15 27.49 7.34 -20.40
CA TRP A 15 28.16 6.07 -20.59
C TRP A 15 28.66 5.50 -19.26
N ALA A 16 29.35 6.31 -18.44
CA ALA A 16 29.87 5.90 -17.14
C ALA A 16 28.76 5.47 -16.18
N MET A 17 27.63 6.19 -16.16
CA MET A 17 26.47 5.84 -15.34
C MET A 17 25.84 4.51 -15.77
N VAL A 18 25.58 4.32 -17.06
CA VAL A 18 25.01 3.07 -17.58
C VAL A 18 25.97 1.91 -17.33
N TYR A 19 27.27 2.10 -17.56
CA TYR A 19 28.29 1.11 -17.28
C TYR A 19 28.29 0.71 -15.80
N TYR A 20 28.26 1.68 -14.87
CA TYR A 20 28.17 1.42 -13.43
C TYR A 20 26.95 0.58 -13.05
N TRP A 21 25.77 0.89 -13.59
CA TRP A 21 24.54 0.13 -13.32
C TRP A 21 24.59 -1.30 -13.86
N ASP A 22 25.25 -1.52 -14.99
CA ASP A 22 25.34 -2.84 -15.63
C ASP A 22 26.42 -3.75 -15.05
N THR A 23 27.54 -3.16 -14.60
CA THR A 23 28.72 -3.92 -14.17
C THR A 23 28.78 -4.16 -12.68
N ASP A 24 28.26 -3.27 -11.83
CA ASP A 24 28.26 -3.47 -10.39
C ASP A 24 27.37 -4.68 -10.02
N PRO A 25 27.93 -5.77 -9.47
CA PRO A 25 27.16 -6.95 -9.09
C PRO A 25 26.05 -6.63 -8.08
N LYS A 26 26.23 -5.60 -7.23
CA LYS A 26 25.20 -5.18 -6.27
C LYS A 26 23.95 -4.68 -6.97
N ASN A 27 24.10 -4.02 -8.13
CA ASN A 27 22.97 -3.54 -8.91
C ASN A 27 22.20 -4.70 -9.54
N LYS A 28 22.88 -5.74 -10.04
CA LYS A 28 22.23 -6.95 -10.55
C LYS A 28 21.38 -7.64 -9.48
N VAL A 29 21.95 -7.86 -8.29
CA VAL A 29 21.23 -8.47 -7.15
C VAL A 29 20.01 -7.64 -6.75
N ARG A 30 20.13 -6.31 -6.73
CA ARG A 30 19.00 -5.40 -6.45
C ARG A 30 17.91 -5.51 -7.53
N CYS A 31 18.29 -5.54 -8.80
CA CYS A 31 17.37 -5.67 -9.93
C CYS A 31 16.59 -6.99 -9.87
N GLU A 32 17.27 -8.12 -9.61
CA GLU A 32 16.64 -9.43 -9.46
C GLU A 32 15.63 -9.45 -8.31
N LYS A 33 16.02 -8.94 -7.14
CA LYS A 33 15.12 -8.80 -5.99
C LYS A 33 13.91 -7.91 -6.30
N ASN A 34 14.11 -6.81 -7.03
CA ASN A 34 13.01 -5.92 -7.42
C ASN A 34 12.06 -6.60 -8.41
N ILE A 35 12.58 -7.43 -9.34
CA ILE A 35 11.76 -8.22 -10.26
C ILE A 35 10.93 -9.24 -9.49
N GLU A 36 11.53 -9.98 -8.56
CA GLU A 36 10.82 -10.95 -7.72
C GLU A 36 9.76 -10.26 -6.86
N SER A 37 10.11 -9.13 -6.22
CA SER A 37 9.19 -8.33 -5.42
C SER A 37 8.02 -7.81 -6.25
N ARG A 38 8.27 -7.35 -7.48
CA ARG A 38 7.23 -6.91 -8.42
C ARG A 38 6.32 -8.06 -8.84
N LYS A 39 6.86 -9.26 -9.08
CA LYS A 39 6.07 -10.47 -9.37
C LYS A 39 5.16 -10.87 -8.19
N ARG A 40 5.59 -10.59 -6.95
CA ARG A 40 4.80 -10.87 -5.73
C ARG A 40 3.75 -9.80 -5.44
N GLN A 41 3.83 -8.62 -6.05
CA GLN A 41 2.85 -7.55 -5.86
C GLN A 41 1.55 -7.89 -6.58
N LYS A 42 0.52 -8.29 -5.82
CA LYS A 42 -0.80 -8.69 -6.36
C LYS A 42 -1.85 -7.57 -6.39
N MET A 43 -1.70 -6.55 -5.55
CA MET A 43 -2.67 -5.45 -5.42
C MET A 43 -1.96 -4.13 -5.70
N ASN A 44 -2.39 -3.47 -6.76
CA ASN A 44 -1.89 -2.17 -7.17
C ASN A 44 -2.67 -1.05 -6.50
N HIS A 45 -2.03 0.10 -6.38
CA HIS A 45 -2.55 1.25 -5.67
C HIS A 45 -2.71 2.46 -6.61
N THR A 46 -3.84 3.16 -6.53
CA THR A 46 -4.22 4.33 -7.35
C THR A 46 -4.23 5.66 -6.60
N GLY A 47 -3.84 5.71 -5.32
CA GLY A 47 -3.82 6.96 -4.56
C GLY A 47 -2.84 8.02 -5.09
N GLY A 48 -1.99 7.68 -6.06
CA GLY A 48 -1.10 8.61 -6.77
C GLY A 48 -0.06 9.27 -5.85
N THR A 49 0.30 10.52 -6.16
CA THR A 49 1.22 11.33 -5.34
C THR A 49 0.57 11.92 -4.08
N LYS A 50 -0.74 11.75 -3.90
CA LYS A 50 -1.45 12.25 -2.72
C LYS A 50 -1.19 11.32 -1.54
N SER A 51 -0.66 11.88 -0.44
CA SER A 51 -0.43 11.15 0.81
C SER A 51 -1.72 10.62 1.44
N PHE A 52 -1.64 9.54 2.20
CA PHE A 52 -2.78 8.99 2.94
C PHE A 52 -3.46 9.99 3.89
N ALA A 53 -2.70 10.83 4.61
CA ALA A 53 -3.26 11.88 5.47
C ALA A 53 -4.15 12.87 4.70
N ARG A 54 -3.80 13.17 3.45
CA ARG A 54 -4.62 14.03 2.58
C ARG A 54 -5.88 13.33 2.11
N HIS A 55 -5.80 12.04 1.75
CA HIS A 55 -6.99 11.26 1.43
C HIS A 55 -7.94 11.17 2.62
N MET A 56 -7.42 10.98 3.84
CA MET A 56 -8.22 11.01 5.08
C MET A 56 -8.89 12.36 5.30
N ALA A 57 -8.14 13.47 5.19
CA ALA A 57 -8.69 14.82 5.36
C ALA A 57 -9.76 15.16 4.30
N ASP A 58 -9.54 14.78 3.04
CA ASP A 58 -10.53 14.96 1.97
C ASP A 58 -11.80 14.14 2.21
N TYR A 59 -11.67 12.94 2.79
CA TYR A 59 -12.79 12.11 3.18
C TYR A 59 -13.54 12.72 4.37
N GLU A 60 -12.84 13.14 5.41
CA GLU A 60 -13.41 13.77 6.60
C GLU A 60 -14.16 15.06 6.27
N LYS A 61 -13.63 15.88 5.37
CA LYS A 61 -14.32 17.07 4.87
C LYS A 61 -15.65 16.76 4.17
N LYS A 62 -15.76 15.59 3.53
CA LYS A 62 -16.97 15.17 2.79
C LYS A 62 -17.99 14.45 3.65
N HIS A 63 -17.53 13.63 4.59
CA HIS A 63 -18.36 12.71 5.37
C HIS A 63 -18.51 13.11 6.84
N GLY A 64 -17.77 14.12 7.31
CA GLY A 64 -17.80 14.58 8.70
C GLY A 64 -17.12 13.64 9.70
N ARG A 65 -16.51 12.54 9.22
CA ARG A 65 -15.78 11.56 10.03
C ARG A 65 -14.56 11.03 9.29
N LYS A 66 -13.60 10.47 10.03
CA LYS A 66 -12.45 9.78 9.45
C LYS A 66 -12.89 8.50 8.69
N PRO A 67 -12.19 8.14 7.61
CA PRO A 67 -12.47 6.90 6.90
C PRO A 67 -12.05 5.68 7.73
N ASP A 68 -12.84 4.61 7.65
CA ASP A 68 -12.45 3.30 8.13
C ASP A 68 -11.34 2.71 7.22
N PRO A 69 -10.48 1.77 7.67
CA PRO A 69 -9.42 1.26 6.80
C PRO A 69 -9.90 0.48 5.58
N VAL A 70 -11.11 -0.10 5.63
CA VAL A 70 -11.78 -0.66 4.44
C VAL A 70 -12.14 0.45 3.45
N GLU A 71 -12.67 1.59 3.93
CA GLU A 71 -12.96 2.75 3.09
C GLU A 71 -11.70 3.38 2.52
N MET A 72 -10.66 3.47 3.33
CA MET A 72 -9.36 3.94 2.89
C MET A 72 -8.77 3.01 1.82
N PHE A 73 -8.96 1.70 1.95
CA PHE A 73 -8.60 0.72 0.92
C PHE A 73 -9.37 0.98 -0.38
N TYR A 74 -10.68 1.23 -0.32
CA TYR A 74 -11.50 1.60 -1.50
C TYR A 74 -10.99 2.86 -2.21
N ILE A 75 -10.63 3.90 -1.45
CA ILE A 75 -10.16 5.17 -2.01
C ILE A 75 -8.90 4.97 -2.85
N VAL A 76 -8.06 4.01 -2.47
CA VAL A 76 -6.71 3.88 -3.03
C VAL A 76 -6.46 2.61 -3.85
N HIS A 77 -7.47 1.74 -4.03
CA HIS A 77 -7.39 0.54 -4.89
C HIS A 77 -8.48 0.51 -5.99
N LYS A 78 -9.26 1.59 -6.13
CA LYS A 78 -10.20 1.78 -7.24
C LYS A 78 -9.63 2.72 -8.30
N ARG A 79 -9.96 2.46 -9.56
CA ARG A 79 -9.62 3.34 -10.67
C ARG A 79 -10.37 4.67 -10.53
N ARG A 80 -9.80 5.74 -11.09
CA ARG A 80 -10.43 7.07 -11.13
C ARG A 80 -11.44 7.22 -12.27
N ASP A 81 -11.90 6.10 -12.84
CA ASP A 81 -12.87 6.06 -13.92
C ASP A 81 -14.27 6.38 -13.38
N LYS A 82 -15.21 6.72 -14.28
CA LYS A 82 -16.59 7.05 -13.91
C LYS A 82 -17.25 5.93 -13.10
N ASN A 83 -16.91 4.68 -13.39
CA ASN A 83 -17.48 3.49 -12.74
C ASN A 83 -16.75 3.08 -11.45
N LYS A 84 -15.64 3.74 -11.10
CA LYS A 84 -14.79 3.38 -9.94
C LYS A 84 -14.49 1.87 -9.85
N SER A 85 -14.18 1.27 -11.00
CA SER A 85 -13.88 -0.16 -11.09
C SER A 85 -12.59 -0.51 -10.34
N TRP A 86 -12.46 -1.79 -9.98
CA TRP A 86 -11.25 -2.31 -9.37
C TRP A 86 -10.07 -2.28 -10.33
N ILE A 87 -8.86 -2.11 -9.77
CA ILE A 87 -7.64 -2.15 -10.58
C ILE A 87 -7.30 -3.59 -10.94
N ASP A 88 -7.38 -4.47 -9.95
CA ASP A 88 -6.99 -5.88 -9.99
C ASP A 88 -8.02 -6.72 -9.22
N ASP A 89 -8.26 -7.94 -9.68
CA ASP A 89 -9.23 -8.90 -9.10
C ASP A 89 -8.91 -9.20 -7.63
N ALA A 90 -7.63 -9.29 -7.26
CA ALA A 90 -7.21 -9.49 -5.87
C ALA A 90 -7.65 -8.37 -4.91
N SER A 91 -7.83 -7.14 -5.43
CA SER A 91 -8.36 -6.03 -4.63
C SER A 91 -9.87 -6.12 -4.47
N GLU A 92 -10.57 -6.64 -5.48
CA GLU A 92 -12.01 -6.91 -5.47
C GLU A 92 -12.34 -8.05 -4.48
N GLU A 93 -11.68 -9.20 -4.60
CA GLU A 93 -11.87 -10.35 -3.71
C GLU A 93 -11.69 -9.98 -2.22
N LEU A 94 -10.67 -9.16 -1.93
CA LEU A 94 -10.41 -8.71 -0.56
C LEU A 94 -11.53 -7.81 -0.03
N ALA A 95 -12.05 -6.94 -0.89
CA ALA A 95 -13.16 -6.06 -0.54
C ALA A 95 -14.45 -6.85 -0.32
N GLU A 96 -14.71 -7.84 -1.16
CA GLU A 96 -15.85 -8.74 -1.00
C GLU A 96 -15.73 -9.53 0.31
N LEU A 97 -14.56 -10.09 0.61
CA LEU A 97 -14.31 -10.83 1.86
C LEU A 97 -14.54 -9.93 3.08
N THR A 98 -14.05 -8.69 3.04
CA THR A 98 -14.28 -7.73 4.13
C THR A 98 -15.75 -7.33 4.25
N SER A 99 -16.49 -7.25 3.14
CA SER A 99 -17.95 -6.99 3.15
C SER A 99 -18.80 -8.17 3.61
N LEU A 100 -18.37 -9.41 3.36
CA LEU A 100 -19.13 -10.60 3.77
C LEU A 100 -19.07 -10.83 5.27
N VAL A 101 -17.94 -10.52 5.91
CA VAL A 101 -17.83 -10.53 7.38
C VAL A 101 -18.82 -9.54 8.02
N GLU A 102 -19.28 -8.52 7.29
CA GLU A 102 -20.26 -7.52 7.74
C GLU A 102 -21.70 -8.07 7.80
N THR A 103 -22.03 -9.14 7.06
CA THR A 103 -23.42 -9.66 6.97
C THR A 103 -23.87 -10.53 8.16
N HIS A 104 -23.00 -10.83 9.13
CA HIS A 104 -23.31 -11.73 10.24
C HIS A 104 -23.36 -11.07 11.65
N GLY A 105 -23.38 -9.73 11.76
CA GLY A 105 -23.50 -9.02 13.05
C GLY A 105 -23.70 -7.51 12.94
N GLU A 106 -23.91 -6.82 14.07
CA GLU A 106 -24.05 -5.35 14.11
C GLU A 106 -22.81 -4.65 13.53
N GLU A 107 -22.99 -3.81 12.51
CA GLU A 107 -21.91 -3.07 11.84
C GLU A 107 -21.23 -2.07 12.80
N THR A 108 -20.15 -2.49 13.47
CA THR A 108 -19.23 -1.55 14.12
C THR A 108 -17.97 -1.37 13.28
N SER A 109 -17.41 -0.15 13.26
CA SER A 109 -16.12 0.15 12.60
C SER A 109 -14.99 -0.78 13.10
N GLU A 110 -15.09 -1.27 14.33
CA GLU A 110 -14.14 -2.20 14.93
C GLU A 110 -14.19 -3.59 14.27
N LEU A 111 -15.39 -4.10 13.97
CA LEU A 111 -15.55 -5.39 13.28
C LEU A 111 -15.05 -5.33 11.83
N ARG A 112 -15.33 -4.23 11.11
CA ARG A 112 -14.77 -4.00 9.76
C ARG A 112 -13.25 -4.02 9.77
N GLN A 113 -12.67 -3.42 10.81
CA GLN A 113 -11.22 -3.40 11.00
C GLN A 113 -10.65 -4.79 11.33
N GLN A 114 -11.31 -5.57 12.19
CA GLN A 114 -10.89 -6.94 12.48
C GLN A 114 -10.98 -7.84 11.24
N ALA A 115 -12.05 -7.72 10.45
CA ALA A 115 -12.20 -8.42 9.18
C ALA A 115 -11.05 -8.08 8.21
N TYR A 116 -10.70 -6.79 8.12
CA TYR A 116 -9.58 -6.34 7.31
C TYR A 116 -8.25 -6.94 7.76
N VAL A 117 -7.98 -6.96 9.08
CA VAL A 117 -6.77 -7.60 9.64
C VAL A 117 -6.77 -9.11 9.38
N ALA A 118 -7.90 -9.80 9.54
CA ALA A 118 -8.01 -11.23 9.24
C ALA A 118 -7.73 -11.53 7.76
N ALA A 119 -8.28 -10.73 6.85
CA ALA A 119 -8.12 -10.87 5.41
C ALA A 119 -6.68 -10.58 4.94
N LYS A 120 -6.03 -9.59 5.56
CA LYS A 120 -4.73 -9.07 5.14
C LYS A 120 -3.54 -9.57 5.97
N GLY A 121 -3.81 -10.26 7.06
CA GLY A 121 -2.83 -10.60 8.09
C GLY A 121 -2.53 -9.44 9.04
N LEU A 122 -1.78 -9.74 10.10
CA LEU A 122 -1.39 -8.77 11.12
C LEU A 122 -0.54 -7.63 10.55
N GLU A 123 -0.68 -6.46 11.15
CA GLU A 123 0.21 -5.33 10.87
C GLU A 123 1.63 -5.64 11.37
N THR A 124 2.63 -5.14 10.65
CA THR A 124 4.06 -5.36 10.99
C THR A 124 4.59 -4.24 11.88
N HIS A 125 5.69 -4.51 12.61
CA HIS A 125 6.28 -3.53 13.51
C HIS A 125 6.63 -2.21 12.79
N GLY A 126 6.31 -1.08 13.44
CA GLY A 126 6.67 0.26 12.99
C GLY A 126 5.80 0.86 11.87
N ARG A 127 4.80 0.15 11.33
CA ARG A 127 3.89 0.71 10.33
C ARG A 127 2.52 0.05 10.30
N VAL A 128 1.47 0.86 10.33
CA VAL A 128 0.10 0.44 10.03
C VAL A 128 -0.24 0.75 8.56
N ARG A 129 -0.76 -0.24 7.82
CA ARG A 129 -1.26 -0.05 6.45
C ARG A 129 -2.35 1.02 6.39
N CYS A 130 -2.40 1.77 5.29
CA CYS A 130 -3.37 2.83 5.04
C CYS A 130 -3.32 4.08 5.95
N TYR A 131 -2.49 4.10 7.02
CA TYR A 131 -2.39 5.25 7.95
C TYR A 131 -1.23 6.23 7.67
N GLY A 132 -0.35 5.93 6.71
CA GLY A 132 0.79 6.79 6.38
C GLY A 132 2.11 6.34 6.99
N ARG A 133 3.14 7.20 6.92
CA ARG A 133 4.42 6.97 7.60
C ARG A 133 4.32 7.48 9.05
N GLY A 134 4.92 6.74 9.98
CA GLY A 134 5.05 7.15 11.39
C GLY A 134 3.95 6.67 12.33
N VAL A 135 2.90 6.02 11.81
CA VAL A 135 1.85 5.42 12.65
C VAL A 135 2.24 3.98 12.94
N ALA A 136 2.61 3.72 14.20
CA ALA A 136 2.91 2.39 14.70
C ALA A 136 1.64 1.67 15.18
N PRO A 137 1.58 0.33 15.11
CA PRO A 137 0.45 -0.47 15.59
C PRO A 137 0.01 -0.14 17.03
N GLU A 138 0.96 0.20 17.90
CA GLU A 138 0.73 0.54 19.33
C GLU A 138 -0.12 1.81 19.52
N ILE A 139 -0.10 2.73 18.55
CA ILE A 139 -0.82 4.01 18.62
C ILE A 139 -2.31 3.83 18.28
N ILE A 140 -2.67 2.74 17.60
CA ILE A 140 -4.05 2.45 17.18
C ILE A 140 -4.60 1.36 18.09
N PRO A 141 -5.49 1.70 19.06
CA PRO A 141 -5.95 0.76 20.10
C PRO A 141 -6.50 -0.56 19.56
N CYS A 142 -7.23 -0.52 18.44
CA CYS A 142 -7.81 -1.71 17.83
C CYS A 142 -6.79 -2.59 17.09
N VAL A 143 -5.69 -2.02 16.59
CA VAL A 143 -4.61 -2.79 15.93
C VAL A 143 -3.70 -3.41 16.98
N ALA A 144 -3.41 -2.68 18.07
CA ALA A 144 -2.64 -3.19 19.20
C ALA A 144 -3.25 -4.47 19.81
N GLN A 145 -4.58 -4.57 19.86
CA GLN A 145 -5.31 -5.76 20.37
C GLN A 145 -5.15 -7.01 19.50
N THR A 146 -4.84 -6.86 18.21
CA THR A 146 -4.68 -7.98 17.28
C THR A 146 -3.25 -8.52 17.25
N GLN A 147 -2.27 -7.77 17.78
CA GLN A 147 -0.88 -8.23 17.85
C GLN A 147 -0.77 -9.38 18.87
N PRO A 148 -0.01 -10.45 18.58
CA PRO A 148 0.35 -11.40 19.62
C PRO A 148 1.09 -10.62 20.70
N THR A 149 0.62 -10.70 21.95
CA THR A 149 1.31 -10.15 23.10
C THR A 149 2.75 -10.65 23.02
N SER A 150 3.70 -9.76 22.71
CA SER A 150 5.10 -10.15 22.63
C SER A 150 5.52 -10.57 24.03
N LEU A 151 5.54 -11.88 24.29
CA LEU A 151 6.38 -12.41 25.35
C LEU A 151 7.81 -12.11 24.92
N SER A 152 8.40 -11.19 25.66
CA SER A 152 9.81 -10.84 25.64
C SER A 152 10.68 -12.10 25.67
N LEU A 153 11.56 -12.24 24.69
CA LEU A 153 12.87 -12.89 24.80
C LEU A 153 13.87 -12.13 23.94
#